data_AF-A0A4Q3IIQ6-F1
#
_entry.id   AF-A0A4Q3IIQ6-F1
#
_cell.length_a   1.000
_cell.length_b   1.000
_cell.length_c   1.000
_cell.angle_alpha   90.00
_cell.angle_beta   90.00
_cell.angle_gamma   90.00
#
_symmetry.space_group_name_H-M   'P 1'
#
loop_
_entity.id
_entity.type
_entity.pdbx_description
1 polymer ?
#
loop_
_entity_poly.entity_id
_entity_poly.type
_entity_poly.pdbx_seq_one_letter_code
_entity_poly.pdbx_strand_id
1 'polypeptide(L)'
;RFVSPDMLHWTKSGELMIMVILGGVGTLLGPLFGAAALVILETVLTSWTEHWQLVLGPILLLVVLFTQGGLNGLFSRLGIGRSER
;
A
#
# COMPACT_ATOMS: atom_id res chain seq x y z
N ARG A 1 15.00 24.70 6.00
CA ARG A 1 14.04 23.57 6.00
C ARG A 1 14.46 22.66 7.14
N PHE A 2 13.75 22.70 8.27
CA PHE A 2 14.06 21.85 9.43
C PHE A 2 13.64 20.42 9.10
N VAL A 3 14.57 19.48 9.18
CA VAL A 3 14.26 18.06 9.18
C VAL A 3 14.10 17.67 10.64
N SER A 4 12.85 17.49 11.12
CA SER A 4 12.61 17.03 12.49
C SER A 4 13.10 15.58 12.63
N PRO A 5 13.80 15.22 13.73
CA PRO A 5 14.23 13.84 14.00
C PRO A 5 13.08 12.81 13.93
N ASP A 6 11.83 13.25 14.17
CA ASP A 6 10.62 12.43 14.02
C ASP A 6 10.43 11.83 12.62
N MET A 7 11.00 12.47 11.58
CA MET A 7 10.93 11.98 10.20
C MET A 7 11.85 10.78 9.91
N LEU A 8 12.74 10.44 10.85
CA LEU A 8 13.65 9.29 10.76
C LEU A 8 13.21 8.12 11.64
N HIS A 9 12.00 8.19 12.23
CA HIS A 9 11.45 7.08 12.99
C HIS A 9 11.04 5.91 12.09
N TRP A 10 11.08 4.70 12.68
CA TRP A 10 10.64 3.41 12.11
C TRP A 10 9.28 3.48 11.37
N THR A 11 8.47 4.49 11.65
CA THR A 11 7.25 4.84 10.93
C THR A 11 7.46 4.96 9.42
N LYS A 12 8.57 5.56 8.97
CA LYS A 12 8.86 5.68 7.52
C LYS A 12 9.18 4.35 6.86
N SER A 13 9.90 3.46 7.55
CA SER A 13 10.06 2.08 7.09
C SER A 13 8.75 1.29 7.08
N GLY A 14 7.86 1.56 8.04
CA GLY A 14 6.52 0.97 8.07
C GLY A 14 5.67 1.40 6.89
N GLU A 15 5.68 2.69 6.56
CA GLU A 15 4.94 3.27 5.42
C GLU A 15 5.37 2.63 4.09
N LEU A 16 6.68 2.44 3.87
CA LEU A 16 7.19 1.73 2.69
C LEU A 16 6.70 0.28 2.63
N MET A 17 6.69 -0.42 3.76
CA MET A 17 6.21 -1.80 3.83
C MET A 17 4.72 -1.89 3.48
N ILE A 18 3.93 -0.92 3.95
CA ILE A 18 2.49 -0.81 3.66
C ILE A 18 2.26 -0.65 2.15
N MET A 19 3.01 0.22 1.48
CA MET A 19 2.92 0.40 0.03
C MET A 19 3.25 -0.91 -0.72
N VAL A 20 4.33 -1.59 -0.32
CA VAL A 20 4.72 -2.88 -0.92
C VAL A 20 3.61 -3.93 -0.73
N ILE A 21 3.03 -4.02 0.46
CA ILE A 21 1.97 -4.99 0.79
C ILE A 21 0.70 -4.69 0.00
N LEU A 22 0.30 -3.42 -0.10
CA LEU A 22 -0.89 -3.01 -0.84
C LEU A 22 -0.76 -3.31 -2.35
N GLY A 23 0.37 -2.92 -2.94
CA GLY A 23 0.58 -3.08 -4.38
C GLY A 23 1.00 -4.49 -4.80
N GLY A 24 1.70 -5.21 -3.94
CA GLY A 24 2.17 -6.58 -4.16
C GLY A 24 3.68 -6.73 -3.98
N VAL A 25 4.06 -7.79 -3.26
CA VAL A 25 5.45 -8.12 -2.94
C VAL A 25 6.16 -8.72 -4.17
N GLY A 26 7.42 -8.35 -4.41
CA GLY A 26 8.27 -8.98 -5.43
C GLY A 26 8.24 -8.32 -6.82
N THR A 27 7.65 -7.13 -6.97
CA THR A 27 7.69 -6.36 -8.23
C THR A 27 8.10 -4.92 -7.97
N LEU A 28 8.78 -4.28 -8.93
CA LEU A 28 9.12 -2.85 -8.84
C LEU A 28 7.89 -1.94 -8.97
N LEU A 29 6.86 -2.40 -9.69
CA LEU A 29 5.62 -1.64 -9.88
C LEU A 29 4.66 -1.75 -8.69
N GLY A 30 4.77 -2.79 -7.86
CA GLY A 30 3.98 -2.97 -6.65
C GLY A 30 4.02 -1.74 -5.74
N PRO A 31 5.19 -1.30 -5.26
CA PRO A 31 5.31 -0.10 -4.43
C PRO A 31 4.73 1.16 -5.07
N LEU A 32 4.83 1.32 -6.40
CA LEU A 32 4.28 2.47 -7.12
C LEU A 32 2.75 2.49 -7.05
N PHE A 33 2.10 1.39 -7.39
CA PHE A 33 0.64 1.28 -7.30
C PHE A 33 0.14 1.28 -5.85
N GLY A 34 0.91 0.68 -4.95
CA GLY A 34 0.63 0.70 -3.51
C GLY A 34 0.73 2.09 -2.90
N ALA A 35 1.68 2.92 -3.34
CA ALA A 35 1.76 4.32 -2.94
C ALA A 35 0.55 5.12 -3.42
N ALA A 36 0.14 4.95 -4.68
CA ALA A 36 -1.05 5.60 -5.21
C ALA A 36 -2.32 5.17 -4.42
N ALA A 37 -2.46 3.89 -4.14
CA ALA A 37 -3.56 3.36 -3.34
C ALA A 37 -3.54 3.90 -1.90
N LEU A 38 -2.38 3.92 -1.25
CA LEU A 38 -2.23 4.43 0.12
C LEU A 38 -2.62 5.91 0.21
N VAL A 39 -2.18 6.75 -0.73
CA VAL A 39 -2.52 8.19 -0.76
C VAL A 39 -4.02 8.41 -0.94
N ILE A 40 -4.66 7.66 -1.84
CA ILE A 40 -6.11 7.73 -2.01
C ILE A 40 -6.82 7.31 -0.73
N LEU A 41 -6.39 6.21 -0.13
CA LEU A 41 -6.99 5.67 1.08
C LEU A 41 -6.82 6.62 2.27
N GLU A 42 -5.63 7.20 2.44
CA GLU A 42 -5.36 8.23 3.44
C GLU A 42 -6.27 9.45 3.24
N THR A 43 -6.37 9.95 2.01
CA THR A 43 -7.20 11.12 1.68
C THR A 43 -8.68 10.87 2.01
N VAL A 44 -9.19 9.70 1.61
CA VAL A 44 -10.58 9.33 1.87
C VAL A 44 -10.81 9.12 3.36
N LEU A 45 -9.98 8.32 4.04
CA LEU A 45 -10.19 8.00 5.45
C LEU A 45 -10.02 9.22 6.35
N THR A 46 -9.05 10.10 6.06
CA THR A 46 -8.84 11.35 6.83
C THR A 46 -10.04 12.29 6.70
N SER A 47 -10.78 12.25 5.58
CA SER A 47 -12.02 13.02 5.44
C SER A 47 -13.19 12.51 6.30
N TRP A 48 -13.08 11.29 6.85
CA TRP A 48 -14.10 10.66 7.70
C TRP A 48 -13.67 10.60 9.17
N THR A 49 -12.38 10.36 9.43
CA THR A 49 -11.84 10.18 10.78
C THR A 49 -10.40 10.66 10.88
N GLU A 50 -10.08 11.36 11.98
CA GLU A 50 -8.69 11.75 12.29
C GLU A 50 -7.79 10.54 12.56
N HIS A 51 -8.37 9.42 13.03
CA HIS A 51 -7.65 8.21 13.43
C HIS A 51 -7.58 7.18 12.29
N TRP A 52 -7.35 7.63 11.06
CA TRP A 52 -7.40 6.79 9.85
C TRP A 52 -6.46 5.56 9.90
N GLN A 53 -5.33 5.66 10.61
CA GLN A 53 -4.36 4.57 10.79
C GLN A 53 -4.95 3.36 11.53
N LEU A 54 -5.95 3.55 12.41
CA LEU A 54 -6.67 2.44 13.05
C LEU A 54 -7.49 1.65 12.03
N VAL A 55 -8.07 2.32 11.04
CA VAL A 55 -8.86 1.69 9.97
C VAL A 55 -7.95 1.06 8.92
N LEU A 56 -6.76 1.63 8.69
CA LEU A 56 -5.75 1.10 7.78
C LEU A 56 -5.31 -0.32 8.16
N GLY A 57 -5.13 -0.63 9.45
CA GLY A 57 -4.68 -1.94 9.91
C GLY A 57 -5.56 -3.11 9.44
N PRO A 58 -6.88 -3.09 9.73
CA PRO A 58 -7.83 -4.07 9.20
C PRO A 58 -7.85 -4.14 7.68
N ILE A 59 -7.77 -3.01 6.97
CA ILE A 59 -7.70 -3.00 5.49
C ILE A 59 -6.47 -3.76 5.01
N LEU A 60 -5.30 -3.53 5.63
CA LEU A 60 -4.08 -4.25 5.29
C LEU A 60 -4.21 -5.75 5.55
N LEU A 61 -4.82 -6.15 6.66
CA LEU A 61 -5.11 -7.57 6.92
C LEU A 61 -5.99 -8.17 5.83
N LEU A 62 -7.07 -7.48 5.43
CA LEU A 62 -7.93 -7.95 4.35
C LEU A 62 -7.15 -8.06 3.02
N VAL A 63 -6.34 -7.06 2.68
CA VAL A 63 -5.52 -7.12 1.48
C VAL A 63 -4.57 -8.33 1.54
N VAL A 64 -3.85 -8.53 2.63
CA VAL A 64 -2.93 -9.68 2.77
C VAL A 64 -3.66 -11.02 2.70
N LEU A 65 -4.82 -11.14 3.34
CA LEU A 65 -5.57 -12.41 3.40
C LEU A 65 -6.26 -12.76 2.09
N PHE A 66 -6.81 -11.76 1.40
CA PHE A 66 -7.61 -11.96 0.19
C PHE A 66 -6.82 -11.80 -1.11
N THR A 67 -5.69 -11.10 -1.09
CA THR A 67 -4.79 -11.00 -2.24
C THR A 67 -3.56 -11.87 -1.98
N GLN A 68 -3.42 -12.98 -2.72
CA GLN A 68 -2.22 -13.84 -2.67
C GLN A 68 -0.99 -13.17 -3.34
N GLY A 69 -0.74 -11.88 -3.06
CA GLY A 69 0.32 -11.09 -3.69
C GLY A 69 -0.04 -9.64 -4.03
N GLY A 70 -1.04 -9.02 -3.39
CA GLY A 70 -1.43 -7.62 -3.61
C GLY A 70 -2.27 -7.36 -4.86
N LEU A 71 -2.46 -6.08 -5.19
CA LEU A 71 -3.17 -5.59 -6.39
C LEU A 71 -2.65 -6.25 -7.69
N ASN A 72 -1.34 -6.50 -7.79
CA ASN A 72 -0.74 -7.16 -8.96
C ASN A 72 -1.25 -8.58 -9.20
N GLY A 73 -1.56 -9.34 -8.14
CA GLY A 73 -2.18 -10.67 -8.26
C GLY A 73 -3.61 -10.60 -8.81
N LEU A 74 -4.34 -9.54 -8.48
CA LEU A 74 -5.68 -9.29 -9.02
C LEU A 74 -5.62 -8.88 -10.50
N PHE A 75 -4.69 -7.99 -10.88
CA PHE A 75 -4.49 -7.59 -12.28
C PHE A 75 -4.00 -8.74 -13.18
N SER A 76 -3.15 -9.63 -12.66
CA SER A 76 -2.70 -10.84 -13.38
C SER A 76 -3.86 -11.81 -13.62
N ARG A 77 -4.77 -12.00 -12.64
CA ARG A 77 -5.98 -12.83 -12.80
C ARG A 77 -7.02 -12.23 -13.74
N LEU A 78 -7.08 -10.90 -13.87
CA LEU A 78 -7.97 -10.19 -14.80
C LEU A 78 -7.45 -10.12 -16.24
N GLY A 79 -6.29 -10.73 -16.54
CA GLY A 79 -5.87 -10.98 -17.92
C GLY A 79 -5.18 -9.82 -18.63
N ILE A 80 -4.55 -8.89 -17.90
CA ILE A 80 -3.82 -7.75 -18.51
C ILE A 80 -2.31 -8.02 -18.65
N GLY A 81 -1.78 -9.12 -18.11
CA GLY A 81 -0.34 -9.40 -18.10
C GLY A 81 0.04 -10.75 -18.68
N ARG A 82 -0.09 -10.93 -20.01
CA ARG A 82 0.60 -12.04 -20.70
C ARG A 82 1.13 -11.59 -22.06
N SER A 83 2.20 -10.80 -22.01
CA SER A 83 3.15 -10.53 -23.08
C SER A 83 4.45 -10.23 -22.34
N GLU A 84 5.53 -11.00 -22.39
CA GLU A 84 6.04 -11.94 -23.39
C GLU A 84 6.77 -13.10 -22.67
N ARG A 85 7.12 -14.12 -23.46
CA ARG A 85 7.99 -15.23 -23.07
C ARG A 85 9.41 -14.76 -22.77
#